data_AF-A0A3Q0SP60-F1
#
_entry.id   AF-A0A3Q0SP60-F1
#
_cell.length_a   1.000
_cell.length_b   1.000
_cell.length_c   1.000
_cell.angle_alpha   90.00
_cell.angle_beta   90.00
_cell.angle_gamma   90.00
#
_symmetry.space_group_name_H-M   'P 1'
#
loop_
_entity.id
_entity.type
_entity.pdbx_description
1 polymer ?
#
loop_
_entity_poly.entity_id
_entity_poly.type
_entity_poly.pdbx_seq_one_letter_code
_entity_poly.pdbx_strand_id
1 'polypeptide(L)' 'IFVSGLRDVAVLVFANKQDLPSAMAVSDITEALGLKGWLVQPSCAVSGSGLVEGLDWLSNQIQNQ' A
#
# COMPACT_ATOMS: atom_id res chain seq x y z
N ILE A 1 -3.75 -13.88 -4.38
CA ILE A 1 -5.11 -13.35 -4.09
C ILE A 1 -5.77 -13.07 -5.44
N PHE A 2 -6.81 -13.80 -5.84
CA PHE A 2 -7.56 -13.52 -7.08
C PHE A 2 -8.92 -12.92 -6.67
N VAL A 3 -9.03 -11.60 -6.66
CA VAL A 3 -10.31 -10.91 -6.39
C VAL A 3 -10.86 -10.41 -7.72
N SER A 4 -11.79 -11.14 -8.30
CA SER A 4 -12.45 -10.79 -9.56
C SER A 4 -13.19 -9.44 -9.51
N GLY A 5 -13.53 -8.96 -8.30
CA GLY A 5 -14.21 -7.68 -8.07
C GLY A 5 -13.31 -6.46 -7.86
N LEU A 6 -11.98 -6.57 -8.01
CA LEU A 6 -11.06 -5.42 -7.89
C LEU A 6 -10.55 -4.90 -9.23
N ARG A 7 -11.10 -5.38 -10.35
CA ARG A 7 -10.87 -4.73 -11.65
C ARG A 7 -11.47 -3.33 -11.54
N ASP A 8 -10.66 -2.32 -11.80
CA ASP A 8 -11.00 -0.89 -11.78
C ASP A 8 -11.18 -0.23 -10.39
N VAL A 9 -10.80 -0.93 -9.31
CA VAL A 9 -10.78 -0.32 -7.97
C VAL A 9 -9.37 0.15 -7.63
N ALA A 10 -9.25 1.41 -7.18
CA ALA A 10 -8.01 1.90 -6.59
C ALA A 10 -7.73 1.19 -5.26
N VAL A 11 -6.58 0.50 -5.17
CA VAL A 11 -6.17 -0.22 -3.96
C VAL A 11 -4.87 0.35 -3.44
N LEU A 12 -4.92 0.82 -2.19
CA LEU A 12 -3.78 1.21 -1.38
C LEU A 12 -3.51 0.15 -0.32
N VAL A 13 -2.29 -0.35 -0.24
CA VAL A 13 -1.83 -1.28 0.80
C VAL A 13 -0.78 -0.60 1.65
N PHE A 14 -0.99 -0.50 2.94
CA PHE A 14 0.04 -0.04 3.87
C PHE A 14 0.93 -1.20 4.31
N ALA A 15 2.20 -1.16 3.93
CA ALA A 15 3.25 -1.99 4.53
C ALA A 15 3.62 -1.38 5.88
N ASN A 16 2.76 -1.61 6.88
CA ASN A 16 2.87 -1.01 8.21
C ASN A 16 3.96 -1.67 9.06
N LYS A 17 4.40 -0.97 10.12
CA LYS A 17 5.45 -1.35 11.07
C LYS A 17 6.89 -1.25 10.53
N GLN A 18 7.13 -0.33 9.60
CA GLN A 18 8.48 -0.10 9.02
C GLN A 18 9.49 0.49 10.02
N ASP A 19 9.06 0.80 11.25
CA ASP A 19 9.92 1.14 12.37
C ASP A 19 10.66 -0.07 12.96
N LEU A 20 10.18 -1.29 12.72
CA LEU A 20 10.79 -2.50 13.27
C LEU A 20 12.04 -2.92 12.47
N PRO A 21 13.12 -3.35 13.15
CA PRO A 21 14.33 -3.80 12.46
C PRO A 21 14.13 -5.07 11.62
N SER A 22 13.09 -5.85 11.90
CA SER A 22 12.71 -7.04 11.15
C SER A 22 11.59 -6.77 10.13
N ALA A 23 11.28 -5.50 9.84
CA ALA A 23 10.29 -5.17 8.83
C ALA A 23 10.76 -5.67 7.45
N MET A 24 9.85 -6.32 6.72
CA MET A 24 10.13 -6.73 5.35
C MET A 24 10.18 -5.51 4.43
N ALA A 25 11.03 -5.57 3.41
CA ALA A 25 11.04 -4.57 2.36
C ALA A 25 9.71 -4.59 1.60
N VAL A 26 9.29 -3.41 1.14
CA VAL A 26 8.04 -3.25 0.37
C VAL A 26 8.05 -4.11 -0.90
N SER A 27 9.21 -4.26 -1.55
CA SER A 27 9.40 -5.14 -2.72
C SER A 27 9.02 -6.59 -2.40
N ASP A 28 9.47 -7.09 -1.27
CA ASP A 28 9.32 -8.49 -0.88
C ASP A 28 7.87 -8.77 -0.49
N ILE A 29 7.22 -7.82 0.19
CA ILE A 29 5.78 -7.87 0.49
C ILE A 29 4.98 -7.88 -0.80
N THR A 30 5.32 -7.01 -1.75
CA THR A 30 4.63 -6.89 -3.05
C THR A 30 4.71 -8.19 -3.83
N GLU A 31 5.88 -8.82 -3.86
CA GLU A 31 6.09 -10.10 -4.53
C GLU A 31 5.37 -11.24 -3.82
N ALA A 32 5.59 -11.41 -2.51
CA ALA A 32 5.05 -12.52 -1.73
C ALA A 32 3.52 -12.56 -1.74
N LEU A 33 2.87 -11.40 -1.78
CA LEU A 33 1.41 -11.28 -1.78
C LEU A 33 0.81 -11.13 -3.19
N GLY A 34 1.64 -11.01 -4.23
CA GLY A 34 1.20 -10.83 -5.60
C GLY A 34 0.45 -9.51 -5.84
N LEU A 35 0.92 -8.42 -5.23
CA LEU A 35 0.28 -7.09 -5.27
C LEU A 35 0.72 -6.25 -6.49
N LYS A 36 1.29 -6.89 -7.52
CA LYS A 36 1.74 -6.21 -8.74
C LYS A 36 0.53 -5.54 -9.41
N GLY A 37 0.51 -4.20 -9.39
CA GLY A 37 -0.57 -3.38 -9.93
C GLY A 37 -1.26 -2.47 -8.92
N TRP A 38 -0.96 -2.61 -7.63
CA TRP A 38 -1.47 -1.73 -6.56
C TRP A 38 -0.33 -0.95 -5.90
N LEU A 39 -0.66 0.17 -5.25
CA LEU A 39 0.33 0.91 -4.46
C LEU A 39 0.53 0.21 -3.12
N VAL A 40 1.78 -0.14 -2.82
CA VAL A 40 2.20 -0.59 -1.49
C VAL A 40 3.03 0.52 -0.86
N GLN A 41 2.44 1.22 0.11
CA GLN A 41 3.04 2.37 0.77
C GLN A 41 3.71 1.93 2.07
N PRO A 42 5.03 2.13 2.26
CA PRO A 42 5.67 1.92 3.55
C PRO A 42 5.06 2.87 4.59
N SER A 43 4.74 2.36 5.78
CA SER A 43 4.19 3.20 6.85
C SER A 43 4.58 2.75 8.25
N CYS A 44 4.45 3.68 9.20
CA CYS A 44 4.57 3.43 10.63
C CYS A 44 3.40 4.12 11.35
N ALA A 45 2.53 3.33 11.96
CA ALA A 45 1.37 3.85 12.70
C ALA A 45 1.75 4.63 13.96
N VAL A 46 2.93 4.40 14.55
CA VAL A 46 3.39 5.09 15.76
C VAL A 46 3.82 6.52 15.44
N SER A 47 4.58 6.72 14.36
CA SER A 47 5.02 8.04 13.92
C SER A 47 4.03 8.74 12.99
N GLY A 48 3.14 7.98 12.36
CA GLY A 48 2.26 8.46 11.30
C GLY A 48 2.91 8.55 9.91
N SER A 49 4.19 8.17 9.77
CA SER A 49 4.92 8.29 8.51
C SER A 49 4.28 7.44 7.40
N GLY A 50 4.18 7.99 6.19
CA GLY A 50 3.67 7.28 5.03
C GLY A 50 2.13 7.26 4.92
N LEU A 51 1.41 7.67 5.98
CA LEU A 51 -0.06 7.66 5.97
C LEU A 51 -0.62 8.75 5.05
N VAL A 52 -0.10 9.97 5.15
CA VAL A 52 -0.57 11.11 4.34
C VAL A 52 -0.26 10.85 2.87
N GLU A 53 0.96 10.43 2.55
CA GLU A 53 1.40 10.14 1.19
C GLU A 53 0.54 9.05 0.53
N GLY A 54 0.24 7.98 1.27
CA GLY A 54 -0.65 6.92 0.78
C GLY A 54 -2.08 7.42 0.55
N LEU A 55 -2.62 8.19 1.49
CA LEU A 55 -3.98 8.72 1.39
C LEU A 55 -4.12 9.78 0.30
N ASP A 56 -3.11 10.62 0.10
CA ASP A 56 -3.06 11.60 -0.99
C ASP A 56 -3.05 10.90 -2.35
N TRP A 57 -2.25 9.83 -2.49
CA TRP A 57 -2.31 9.00 -3.70
C TRP A 57 -3.71 8.42 -3.92
N LEU A 58 -4.32 7.84 -2.89
CA LEU A 58 -5.65 7.24 -2.99
C LEU A 58 -6.72 8.27 -3.36
N SER A 59 -6.67 9.46 -2.73
CA SER A 59 -7.55 10.58 -3.05
C SER A 59 -7.43 10.98 -4.53
N ASN A 60 -6.20 11.09 -5.03
CA ASN A 60 -5.95 11.38 -6.44
C ASN A 60 -6.45 10.26 -7.37
N GLN A 61 -6.34 8.99 -6.99
CA GLN A 61 -6.89 7.90 -7.80
C GLN A 61 -8.42 7.99 -7.88
N ILE A 62 -9.11 8.31 -6.78
CA ILE A 62 -10.58 8.42 -6.74
C ILE A 62 -11.06 9.63 -7.55
N GLN A 63 -10.34 10.76 -7.49
CA GLN A 63 -10.72 11.98 -8.22
C GLN A 63 -10.49 11.90 -9.73
N ASN A 64 -9.56 11.05 -10.18
CA ASN A 64 -9.21 10.88 -11.59
C ASN A 64 -9.95 9.68 -12.25
N GLN A 65 -10.92 9.09 -11.55
CA GLN A 65 -11.92 8.19 -12.14
C GLN A 65 -13.11 8.98 -12.66
#